data_AF-A0AAD2GHP0-F1
#
_entry.id   AF-A0AAD2GHP0-F1
#
_cell.length_a   1.000
_cell.length_b   1.000
_cell.length_c   1.000
_cell.angle_alpha   90.00
_cell.angle_beta   90.00
_cell.angle_gamma   90.00
#
_symmetry.space_group_name_H-M   'P 1'
#
loop_
_entity.id
_entity.type
_entity.pdbx_description
1 polymer ?
#
loop_
_entity_poly.entity_id
_entity_poly.type
_entity_poly.pdbx_seq_one_letter_code
_entity_poly.pdbx_strand_id
1 'polypeptide(L)'
;MKRHLNTSYRLVWNHVTGTFAVASELARTRGKRAGVAAALSLAAVMSAPAPAADSAVQAGDTVNGGTLTNHDNQIVFGTASGMTISTGLELGPDSEENNGGQWIDNGGTASNTTVTANGRQVVMTGGTATDTVIHAGGGQSLRGQSVNTTLNGGEQWVHQGGRAVGTVINRDGYQTVKPGAVATDTVVNTGAEGGPDSDNDATGQLVAGMALSTTVNRNGRQVIAGEGMAGETTIQAGGDQSVHGHALSTTLNGGNQYVHQGGVAQNTVINDGGWQVVKTGAVAENTTIN
;
A
#
# COMPACT_ATOMS: atom_id res chain seq x y z
N MET A 1 38.08 -54.79 5.60
CA MET A 1 38.91 -54.09 4.59
C MET A 1 38.62 -52.59 4.65
N LYS A 2 39.58 -51.74 5.05
CA LYS A 2 39.44 -50.27 4.96
C LYS A 2 39.73 -49.85 3.51
N ARG A 3 38.75 -49.26 2.82
CA ARG A 3 38.96 -48.64 1.49
C ARG A 3 39.83 -47.39 1.67
N HIS A 4 41.00 -47.35 1.04
CA HIS A 4 41.81 -46.14 0.96
C HIS A 4 41.07 -45.12 0.09
N LEU A 5 40.49 -44.10 0.73
CA LEU A 5 39.92 -42.94 0.05
C LEU A 5 41.07 -42.04 -0.43
N ASN A 6 40.93 -41.47 -1.62
CA ASN A 6 41.88 -40.50 -2.17
C ASN A 6 41.85 -39.23 -1.29
N THR A 7 42.95 -38.90 -0.63
CA THR A 7 43.03 -37.76 0.32
C THR A 7 43.65 -36.50 -0.30
N SER A 8 43.97 -36.52 -1.59
CA SER A 8 44.62 -35.41 -2.28
C SER A 8 43.61 -34.59 -3.06
N TYR A 9 43.29 -33.41 -2.55
CA TYR A 9 42.46 -32.42 -3.23
C TYR A 9 43.10 -31.02 -3.13
N ARG A 10 42.72 -30.13 -4.03
CA ARG A 10 43.08 -28.71 -3.95
C ARG A 10 41.81 -27.87 -3.94
N LEU A 11 41.81 -26.85 -3.09
CA LEU A 11 40.81 -25.81 -3.08
C LEU A 11 41.26 -24.72 -4.05
N VAL A 12 40.46 -24.45 -5.08
CA VAL A 12 40.74 -23.42 -6.08
C VAL A 12 39.71 -22.32 -5.91
N TRP A 13 40.17 -21.09 -5.73
CA TRP A 13 39.31 -19.91 -5.68
C TRP A 13 38.84 -19.57 -7.10
N ASN A 14 37.52 -19.59 -7.32
CA ASN A 14 36.95 -19.15 -8.58
C ASN A 14 36.56 -17.67 -8.48
N HIS A 15 37.28 -16.82 -9.21
CA HIS A 15 37.04 -15.38 -9.24
C HIS A 15 35.71 -14.98 -9.90
N VAL A 16 35.10 -15.84 -10.72
CA VAL A 16 33.82 -15.58 -11.36
C VAL A 16 32.65 -15.89 -10.43
N THR A 17 32.78 -16.92 -9.59
CA THR A 17 31.69 -17.37 -8.69
C THR A 17 31.94 -17.07 -7.22
N GLY A 18 33.02 -16.38 -6.86
CA GLY A 18 33.35 -15.96 -5.50
C GLY A 18 33.45 -17.09 -4.47
N THR A 19 33.79 -18.30 -4.90
CA THR A 19 33.71 -19.51 -4.06
C THR A 19 34.92 -20.43 -4.25
N PHE A 20 35.25 -21.22 -3.21
CA PHE A 20 36.25 -22.27 -3.29
C PHE A 20 35.64 -23.55 -3.88
N ALA A 21 36.22 -24.03 -4.98
CA ALA A 21 35.87 -25.32 -5.57
C ALA A 21 36.89 -26.39 -5.16
N VAL A 22 36.40 -27.60 -4.83
CA VAL A 22 37.25 -28.77 -4.55
C VAL A 22 37.57 -29.47 -5.87
N ALA A 23 38.82 -29.39 -6.30
CA ALA A 23 39.31 -30.19 -7.42
C ALA A 23 40.00 -31.45 -6.88
N SER A 24 39.40 -32.62 -7.13
CA SER A 24 40.02 -33.91 -6.84
C SER A 24 41.04 -34.23 -7.93
N GLU A 25 42.33 -34.33 -7.58
CA GLU A 25 43.35 -34.84 -8.49
C GLU A 25 43.34 -36.37 -8.43
N LEU A 26 43.11 -37.04 -9.57
CA LEU A 26 43.23 -38.50 -9.65
C LEU A 26 44.72 -38.88 -9.66
N ALA A 27 45.29 -39.18 -8.49
CA ALA A 27 46.70 -39.57 -8.37
C ALA A 27 46.93 -40.98 -8.92
N ARG A 28 47.16 -41.13 -10.24
CA ARG A 28 47.48 -42.42 -10.87
C ARG A 28 48.95 -42.82 -10.83
N THR A 29 49.82 -41.99 -10.25
CA THR A 29 51.23 -42.29 -10.05
C THR A 29 51.60 -41.79 -8.67
N ARG A 30 52.28 -42.61 -7.87
CA ARG A 30 52.81 -42.29 -6.52
C ARG A 30 53.57 -40.94 -6.48
N GLY A 31 52.86 -39.82 -6.48
CA GLY A 31 53.37 -38.46 -6.28
C GLY A 31 54.17 -37.80 -7.42
N LYS A 32 53.89 -38.02 -8.72
CA LYS A 32 54.54 -37.21 -9.80
C LYS A 32 53.55 -36.70 -10.86
N ARG A 33 53.48 -35.37 -11.01
CA ARG A 33 52.58 -34.63 -11.91
C ARG A 33 52.97 -34.82 -13.39
N ALA A 34 52.02 -35.23 -14.22
CA ALA A 34 52.09 -35.12 -15.68
C ALA A 34 50.80 -34.43 -16.16
N GLY A 35 50.94 -33.30 -16.85
CA GLY A 35 49.81 -32.49 -17.31
C GLY A 35 49.18 -33.09 -18.56
N VAL A 36 47.88 -33.37 -18.50
CA VAL A 36 47.03 -33.58 -19.68
C VAL A 36 45.66 -32.97 -19.38
N ALA A 37 45.22 -32.08 -20.26
CA ALA A 37 43.89 -31.46 -20.22
C ALA A 37 42.82 -32.52 -20.49
N ALA A 38 41.85 -32.65 -19.58
CA ALA A 38 40.65 -33.46 -19.78
C ALA A 38 39.44 -32.52 -19.78
N ALA A 39 38.74 -32.48 -20.91
CA ALA A 39 37.45 -31.84 -21.03
C ALA A 39 36.44 -32.57 -20.14
N LEU A 40 35.78 -31.84 -19.23
CA LEU A 40 34.73 -32.34 -18.35
C LEU A 40 33.42 -31.64 -18.73
N SER A 41 32.49 -32.39 -19.31
CA SER A 41 31.08 -32.01 -19.37
C SER A 41 30.46 -32.24 -17.99
N LEU A 42 30.04 -31.17 -17.32
CA LEU A 42 29.31 -31.23 -16.06
C LEU A 42 27.95 -30.55 -16.24
N ALA A 43 26.88 -31.33 -16.17
CA ALA A 43 25.53 -30.81 -15.96
C ALA A 43 25.43 -30.35 -14.51
N ALA A 44 25.76 -29.09 -14.26
CA ALA A 44 25.41 -28.41 -13.01
C ALA A 44 24.00 -27.85 -13.17
N VAL A 45 23.03 -28.38 -12.42
CA VAL A 45 21.81 -27.63 -12.13
C VAL A 45 22.23 -26.52 -11.17
N MET A 46 22.64 -25.39 -11.74
CA MET A 46 22.80 -24.15 -10.99
C MET A 46 21.40 -23.57 -10.83
N SER A 47 20.86 -23.55 -9.60
CA SER A 47 19.89 -22.51 -9.27
C SER A 47 20.66 -21.20 -9.23
N ALA A 48 20.82 -20.56 -10.39
CA ALA A 48 21.09 -19.13 -10.41
C ALA A 48 19.95 -18.44 -9.64
N PRO A 49 20.18 -17.30 -8.96
CA PRO A 49 19.08 -16.39 -8.70
C PRO A 49 18.50 -16.07 -10.08
N ALA A 50 17.35 -16.64 -10.40
CA ALA A 50 16.58 -16.17 -11.53
C ALA A 50 16.32 -14.68 -11.23
N PRO A 51 16.52 -13.76 -12.20
CA PRO A 51 15.91 -12.44 -12.05
C PRO A 51 14.45 -12.69 -11.66
N ALA A 52 13.95 -12.01 -10.62
CA ALA A 52 12.57 -12.16 -10.16
C ALA A 52 11.67 -12.05 -11.40
N ALA A 53 11.19 -13.19 -11.89
CA ALA A 53 10.44 -13.22 -13.13
C ALA A 53 9.06 -12.72 -12.75
N ASP A 54 8.67 -11.59 -13.31
CA ASP A 54 7.32 -11.06 -13.14
C ASP A 54 6.31 -12.18 -13.37
N SER A 55 5.55 -12.52 -12.32
CA SER A 55 4.52 -13.53 -12.42
C SER A 55 3.28 -12.89 -13.02
N ALA A 56 2.92 -13.29 -14.24
CA ALA A 56 1.75 -12.74 -14.90
C ALA A 56 0.55 -13.68 -14.76
N VAL A 57 -0.57 -13.16 -14.25
CA VAL A 57 -1.88 -13.82 -14.24
C VAL A 57 -2.63 -13.35 -15.48
N GLN A 58 -2.74 -14.20 -16.50
CA GLN A 58 -3.36 -13.81 -17.76
C GLN A 58 -4.88 -13.66 -17.64
N ALA A 59 -5.49 -12.97 -18.59
CA ALA A 59 -6.94 -12.84 -18.64
C ALA A 59 -7.61 -14.22 -18.69
N GLY A 60 -8.60 -14.44 -17.82
CA GLY A 60 -9.28 -15.73 -17.65
C GLY A 60 -8.62 -16.67 -16.64
N ASP A 61 -7.35 -16.44 -16.29
CA ASP A 61 -6.68 -17.22 -15.26
C ASP A 61 -7.07 -16.73 -13.86
N THR A 62 -7.02 -17.66 -12.91
CA THR A 62 -7.18 -17.36 -11.48
C THR A 62 -6.05 -17.98 -10.68
N VAL A 63 -5.38 -17.17 -9.87
CA VAL A 63 -4.41 -17.63 -8.86
C VAL A 63 -4.96 -17.39 -7.46
N ASN A 64 -4.72 -18.33 -6.55
CA ASN A 64 -5.19 -18.27 -5.17
C ASN A 64 -4.02 -18.46 -4.20
N GLY A 65 -3.85 -17.51 -3.30
CA GLY A 65 -2.76 -17.48 -2.34
C GLY A 65 -1.39 -17.26 -2.97
N GLY A 66 -0.38 -17.13 -2.12
CA GLY A 66 0.98 -16.84 -2.51
C GLY A 66 1.52 -15.62 -1.78
N THR A 67 2.84 -15.46 -1.81
CA THR A 67 3.51 -14.33 -1.17
C THR A 67 4.50 -13.71 -2.15
N LEU A 68 4.43 -12.39 -2.32
CA LEU A 68 5.45 -11.63 -3.05
C LEU A 68 6.47 -11.07 -2.06
N THR A 69 7.75 -11.34 -2.28
CA THR A 69 8.87 -10.92 -1.43
C THR A 69 10.05 -10.48 -2.29
N ASN A 70 11.11 -9.91 -1.72
CA ASN A 70 12.40 -9.72 -2.43
C ASN A 70 12.30 -9.06 -3.82
N HIS A 71 11.40 -8.08 -3.94
CA HIS A 71 11.06 -7.35 -5.16
C HIS A 71 10.39 -8.17 -6.27
N ASP A 72 9.77 -9.30 -5.92
CA ASP A 72 8.90 -10.05 -6.83
C ASP A 72 7.77 -9.16 -7.34
N ASN A 73 7.51 -9.19 -8.65
CA ASN A 73 6.32 -8.58 -9.25
C ASN A 73 5.27 -9.65 -9.58
N GLN A 74 4.01 -9.31 -9.37
CA GLN A 74 2.88 -10.01 -9.98
C GLN A 74 2.06 -9.05 -10.81
N ILE A 75 1.91 -9.31 -12.11
CA ILE A 75 1.06 -8.52 -13.01
C ILE A 75 -0.25 -9.29 -13.24
N VAL A 76 -1.37 -8.68 -12.91
CA VAL A 76 -2.69 -9.33 -12.90
C VAL A 76 -3.57 -8.72 -14.00
N PHE A 77 -3.78 -9.48 -15.07
CA PHE A 77 -4.81 -9.25 -16.10
C PHE A 77 -6.05 -10.13 -15.89
N GLY A 78 -5.90 -11.25 -15.16
CA GLY A 78 -6.98 -12.16 -14.74
C GLY A 78 -7.43 -11.89 -13.30
N THR A 79 -7.50 -12.93 -12.47
CA THR A 79 -7.88 -12.83 -11.06
C THR A 79 -6.79 -13.33 -10.12
N ALA A 80 -6.43 -12.57 -9.10
CA ALA A 80 -5.56 -12.99 -8.01
C ALA A 80 -6.28 -12.86 -6.67
N SER A 81 -6.46 -13.96 -5.94
CA SER A 81 -7.16 -13.95 -4.66
C SER A 81 -6.27 -14.37 -3.51
N GLY A 82 -6.37 -13.71 -2.35
CA GLY A 82 -5.69 -14.13 -1.12
C GLY A 82 -4.17 -13.96 -1.13
N MET A 83 -3.64 -13.09 -1.98
CA MET A 83 -2.20 -12.82 -2.06
C MET A 83 -1.72 -12.09 -0.81
N THR A 84 -0.51 -12.43 -0.32
CA THR A 84 0.21 -11.64 0.67
C THR A 84 1.34 -10.86 -0.01
N ILE A 85 1.35 -9.54 0.12
CA ILE A 85 2.34 -8.67 -0.53
C ILE A 85 3.25 -8.09 0.54
N SER A 86 4.54 -8.44 0.49
CA SER A 86 5.56 -8.03 1.46
C SER A 86 6.77 -7.40 0.79
N THR A 87 6.57 -6.85 -0.42
CA THR A 87 7.59 -6.15 -1.20
C THR A 87 6.99 -5.09 -2.12
N GLY A 88 7.81 -4.15 -2.58
CA GLY A 88 7.43 -3.06 -3.48
C GLY A 88 7.38 -1.67 -2.84
N LEU A 89 7.62 -1.54 -1.54
CA LEU A 89 7.60 -0.28 -0.78
C LEU A 89 8.76 -0.16 0.23
N GLU A 90 9.84 -0.92 0.04
CA GLU A 90 10.99 -0.97 0.95
C GLU A 90 11.67 0.39 1.17
N LEU A 91 11.62 1.27 0.18
CA LEU A 91 12.22 2.60 0.23
C LEU A 91 11.23 3.69 0.67
N GLY A 92 10.00 3.30 1.06
CA GLY A 92 8.93 4.20 1.47
C GLY A 92 8.18 4.84 0.30
N PRO A 93 7.07 5.55 0.58
CA PRO A 93 6.14 6.04 -0.44
C PRO A 93 6.68 7.17 -1.31
N ASP A 94 7.70 7.90 -0.84
CA ASP A 94 8.29 9.03 -1.55
C ASP A 94 9.41 8.64 -2.52
N SER A 95 9.79 7.35 -2.57
CA SER A 95 10.85 6.86 -3.44
C SER A 95 10.29 6.29 -4.75
N GLU A 96 10.79 6.83 -5.87
CA GLU A 96 10.55 6.30 -7.22
C GLU A 96 11.44 5.08 -7.55
N GLU A 97 12.36 4.70 -6.66
CA GLU A 97 13.27 3.55 -6.83
C GLU A 97 12.68 2.22 -6.32
N ASN A 98 11.48 2.25 -5.72
CA ASN A 98 10.78 1.04 -5.32
C ASN A 98 10.48 0.12 -6.52
N ASN A 99 10.65 -1.18 -6.32
CA ASN A 99 10.39 -2.20 -7.33
C ASN A 99 9.81 -3.46 -6.67
N GLY A 100 9.00 -4.23 -7.40
CA GLY A 100 8.20 -5.32 -6.83
C GLY A 100 6.75 -4.92 -6.54
N GLY A 101 5.98 -5.89 -6.05
CA GLY A 101 4.60 -5.72 -5.63
C GLY A 101 3.57 -6.33 -6.58
N GLN A 102 2.29 -6.15 -6.25
CA GLN A 102 1.17 -6.65 -7.06
C GLN A 102 0.61 -5.52 -7.91
N TRP A 103 0.61 -5.70 -9.22
CA TRP A 103 0.12 -4.75 -10.21
C TRP A 103 -1.17 -5.30 -10.83
N ILE A 104 -2.31 -4.69 -10.51
CA ILE A 104 -3.62 -5.04 -11.06
C ILE A 104 -3.84 -4.14 -12.27
N ASP A 105 -3.70 -4.71 -13.46
CA ASP A 105 -3.80 -3.99 -14.72
C ASP A 105 -5.26 -3.95 -15.22
N ASN A 106 -5.48 -3.33 -16.38
CA ASN A 106 -6.79 -3.19 -16.99
C ASN A 106 -7.49 -4.55 -17.18
N GLY A 107 -8.70 -4.68 -16.62
CA GLY A 107 -9.48 -5.93 -16.61
C GLY A 107 -9.08 -6.91 -15.51
N GLY A 108 -7.94 -6.68 -14.84
CA GLY A 108 -7.49 -7.48 -13.72
C GLY A 108 -8.31 -7.25 -12.45
N THR A 109 -8.45 -8.30 -11.64
CA THR A 109 -9.08 -8.25 -10.33
C THR A 109 -8.18 -8.87 -9.26
N ALA A 110 -7.95 -8.13 -8.17
CA ALA A 110 -7.40 -8.69 -6.94
C ALA A 110 -8.46 -8.74 -5.84
N SER A 111 -8.52 -9.84 -5.09
CA SER A 111 -9.43 -9.97 -3.95
C SER A 111 -8.74 -10.51 -2.71
N ASN A 112 -9.16 -10.06 -1.52
CA ASN A 112 -8.63 -10.52 -0.24
C ASN A 112 -7.09 -10.39 -0.14
N THR A 113 -6.50 -9.39 -0.80
CA THR A 113 -5.06 -9.16 -0.75
C THR A 113 -4.68 -8.63 0.63
N THR A 114 -3.70 -9.24 1.28
CA THR A 114 -3.06 -8.71 2.48
C THR A 114 -1.77 -8.01 2.12
N VAL A 115 -1.68 -6.70 2.34
CA VAL A 115 -0.46 -5.91 2.13
C VAL A 115 0.18 -5.68 3.50
N THR A 116 1.40 -6.19 3.68
CA THR A 116 2.16 -6.07 4.94
C THR A 116 3.17 -4.94 4.86
N ALA A 117 4.01 -4.78 5.90
CA ALA A 117 5.17 -3.89 5.85
C ALA A 117 5.99 -4.13 4.57
N ASN A 118 6.43 -3.03 3.94
CA ASN A 118 7.12 -2.97 2.65
C ASN A 118 6.30 -3.48 1.46
N GLY A 119 5.05 -3.91 1.66
CA GLY A 119 4.18 -4.38 0.59
C GLY A 119 3.59 -3.22 -0.21
N ARG A 120 3.57 -3.37 -1.54
CA ARG A 120 2.88 -2.43 -2.43
C ARG A 120 1.89 -3.12 -3.35
N GLN A 121 0.62 -2.72 -3.25
CA GLN A 121 -0.39 -3.04 -4.25
C GLN A 121 -0.62 -1.83 -5.16
N VAL A 122 -0.57 -2.02 -6.47
CA VAL A 122 -0.83 -0.97 -7.47
C VAL A 122 -2.05 -1.36 -8.27
N VAL A 123 -3.11 -0.57 -8.18
CA VAL A 123 -4.33 -0.77 -8.95
C VAL A 123 -4.33 0.24 -10.08
N MET A 124 -4.03 -0.22 -11.29
CA MET A 124 -3.97 0.64 -12.49
C MET A 124 -5.38 0.97 -12.99
N THR A 125 -5.47 1.94 -13.89
CA THR A 125 -6.73 2.31 -14.54
C THR A 125 -7.36 1.08 -15.23
N GLY A 126 -8.63 0.82 -14.95
CA GLY A 126 -9.35 -0.38 -15.42
C GLY A 126 -9.14 -1.63 -14.57
N GLY A 127 -8.20 -1.62 -13.62
CA GLY A 127 -8.02 -2.68 -12.62
C GLY A 127 -8.94 -2.49 -11.41
N THR A 128 -9.28 -3.60 -10.74
CA THR A 128 -10.13 -3.60 -9.53
C THR A 128 -9.47 -4.36 -8.37
N ALA A 129 -9.46 -3.76 -7.19
CA ALA A 129 -9.13 -4.45 -5.94
C ALA A 129 -10.35 -4.52 -5.01
N THR A 130 -10.52 -5.64 -4.32
CA THR A 130 -11.63 -5.88 -3.39
C THR A 130 -11.13 -6.48 -2.09
N ASP A 131 -11.67 -6.00 -0.97
CA ASP A 131 -11.39 -6.53 0.37
C ASP A 131 -9.88 -6.57 0.70
N THR A 132 -9.12 -5.60 0.20
CA THR A 132 -7.69 -5.45 0.50
C THR A 132 -7.51 -5.02 1.95
N VAL A 133 -6.65 -5.71 2.70
CA VAL A 133 -6.24 -5.31 4.06
C VAL A 133 -4.79 -4.83 4.03
N ILE A 134 -4.56 -3.59 4.44
CA ILE A 134 -3.24 -2.95 4.42
C ILE A 134 -2.80 -2.70 5.87
N HIS A 135 -1.68 -3.32 6.26
CA HIS A 135 -1.09 -3.16 7.59
C HIS A 135 -0.03 -2.06 7.60
N ALA A 136 0.44 -1.70 8.80
CA ALA A 136 1.51 -0.74 9.02
C ALA A 136 2.72 -0.96 8.11
N GLY A 137 3.15 0.12 7.46
CA GLY A 137 4.25 0.14 6.50
C GLY A 137 3.95 -0.47 5.13
N GLY A 138 2.70 -0.90 4.88
CA GLY A 138 2.22 -1.31 3.57
C GLY A 138 1.41 -0.21 2.89
N GLY A 139 1.29 -0.28 1.57
CA GLY A 139 0.58 0.75 0.80
C GLY A 139 -0.18 0.24 -0.43
N GLN A 140 -1.26 0.94 -0.78
CA GLN A 140 -1.96 0.78 -2.06
C GLN A 140 -1.93 2.07 -2.87
N SER A 141 -1.37 2.03 -4.08
CA SER A 141 -1.45 3.10 -5.08
C SER A 141 -2.62 2.84 -6.02
N LEU A 142 -3.65 3.69 -5.94
CA LEU A 142 -4.94 3.47 -6.59
C LEU A 142 -5.20 4.47 -7.73
N ARG A 143 -5.13 4.01 -8.98
CA ARG A 143 -5.55 4.71 -10.22
C ARG A 143 -6.79 4.08 -10.88
N GLY A 144 -7.15 2.86 -10.48
CA GLY A 144 -8.38 2.15 -10.87
C GLY A 144 -9.45 2.23 -9.78
N GLN A 145 -10.08 1.10 -9.47
CA GLN A 145 -11.11 1.00 -8.43
C GLN A 145 -10.67 0.11 -7.26
N SER A 146 -10.93 0.55 -6.03
CA SER A 146 -10.80 -0.29 -4.84
C SER A 146 -12.08 -0.27 -4.03
N VAL A 147 -12.52 -1.43 -3.56
CA VAL A 147 -13.76 -1.60 -2.80
C VAL A 147 -13.45 -2.31 -1.48
N ASN A 148 -13.97 -1.77 -0.37
CA ASN A 148 -13.83 -2.33 1.00
C ASN A 148 -12.38 -2.48 1.48
N THR A 149 -11.51 -1.52 1.12
CA THR A 149 -10.14 -1.51 1.65
C THR A 149 -10.17 -1.28 3.16
N THR A 150 -9.40 -2.04 3.93
CA THR A 150 -9.18 -1.81 5.37
C THR A 150 -7.75 -1.37 5.63
N LEU A 151 -7.57 -0.21 6.27
CA LEU A 151 -6.25 0.35 6.63
C LEU A 151 -5.99 0.18 8.12
N ASN A 152 -5.14 -0.78 8.49
CA ASN A 152 -4.72 -1.09 9.86
C ASN A 152 -3.28 -0.57 10.09
N GLY A 153 -3.10 0.75 10.07
CA GLY A 153 -1.79 1.40 10.09
C GLY A 153 -1.16 1.59 8.71
N GLY A 154 -1.76 1.02 7.66
CA GLY A 154 -1.29 1.13 6.28
C GLY A 154 -1.86 2.34 5.54
N GLU A 155 -1.38 2.53 4.31
CA GLU A 155 -1.70 3.70 3.51
C GLU A 155 -2.47 3.36 2.22
N GLN A 156 -3.39 4.24 1.83
CA GLN A 156 -4.04 4.21 0.51
C GLN A 156 -3.93 5.58 -0.16
N TRP A 157 -3.22 5.65 -1.29
CA TRP A 157 -3.11 6.85 -2.08
C TRP A 157 -4.03 6.75 -3.31
N VAL A 158 -5.15 7.46 -3.28
CA VAL A 158 -6.08 7.55 -4.40
C VAL A 158 -5.60 8.64 -5.33
N HIS A 159 -5.07 8.24 -6.48
CA HIS A 159 -4.55 9.13 -7.51
C HIS A 159 -5.65 9.62 -8.44
N GLN A 160 -5.33 10.60 -9.29
CA GLN A 160 -6.24 11.12 -10.31
C GLN A 160 -6.91 9.99 -11.12
N GLY A 161 -8.24 10.06 -11.25
CA GLY A 161 -9.05 9.03 -11.91
C GLY A 161 -9.33 7.78 -11.08
N GLY A 162 -8.65 7.61 -9.94
CA GLY A 162 -8.88 6.52 -9.00
C GLY A 162 -10.15 6.71 -8.18
N ARG A 163 -10.80 5.60 -7.84
CA ARG A 163 -12.01 5.56 -7.02
C ARG A 163 -11.89 4.55 -5.88
N ALA A 164 -11.91 5.05 -4.64
CA ALA A 164 -12.02 4.22 -3.44
C ALA A 164 -13.48 4.20 -2.95
N VAL A 165 -14.00 3.02 -2.61
CA VAL A 165 -15.38 2.85 -2.11
C VAL A 165 -15.35 2.04 -0.83
N GLY A 166 -15.93 2.55 0.25
CA GLY A 166 -16.07 1.80 1.50
C GLY A 166 -14.75 1.57 2.22
N THR A 167 -13.74 2.44 2.05
CA THR A 167 -12.48 2.32 2.79
C THR A 167 -12.75 2.50 4.29
N VAL A 168 -12.26 1.59 5.11
CA VAL A 168 -12.28 1.69 6.58
C VAL A 168 -10.87 2.01 7.06
N ILE A 169 -10.71 3.18 7.68
CA ILE A 169 -9.43 3.67 8.21
C ILE A 169 -9.40 3.43 9.72
N ASN A 170 -8.69 2.39 10.14
CA ASN A 170 -8.48 2.06 11.54
C ASN A 170 -7.23 2.74 12.08
N ARG A 171 -6.90 2.44 13.34
CA ARG A 171 -5.80 3.05 14.10
C ARG A 171 -4.52 3.18 13.26
N ASP A 172 -3.97 4.39 13.24
CA ASP A 172 -2.75 4.79 12.53
C ASP A 172 -2.82 4.65 10.99
N GLY A 173 -3.97 4.27 10.41
CA GLY A 173 -4.15 4.17 8.97
C GLY A 173 -4.32 5.53 8.30
N TYR A 174 -3.98 5.61 7.01
CA TYR A 174 -4.01 6.87 6.28
C TYR A 174 -4.54 6.74 4.85
N GLN A 175 -5.55 7.51 4.50
CA GLN A 175 -6.03 7.64 3.12
C GLN A 175 -5.77 9.05 2.59
N THR A 176 -5.05 9.16 1.48
CA THR A 176 -4.90 10.42 0.74
C THR A 176 -5.72 10.38 -0.54
N VAL A 177 -6.72 11.25 -0.66
CA VAL A 177 -7.51 11.46 -1.88
C VAL A 177 -6.91 12.63 -2.64
N LYS A 178 -6.15 12.36 -3.71
CA LYS A 178 -5.43 13.39 -4.49
C LYS A 178 -6.37 14.15 -5.45
N PRO A 179 -5.94 15.28 -6.02
CA PRO A 179 -6.75 16.01 -7.01
C PRO A 179 -7.23 15.11 -8.16
N GLY A 180 -8.52 15.25 -8.51
CA GLY A 180 -9.18 14.44 -9.53
C GLY A 180 -9.47 12.98 -9.13
N ALA A 181 -9.25 12.61 -7.86
CA ALA A 181 -9.64 11.32 -7.29
C ALA A 181 -10.96 11.42 -6.51
N VAL A 182 -11.63 10.28 -6.31
CA VAL A 182 -12.87 10.20 -5.53
C VAL A 182 -12.80 9.09 -4.49
N ALA A 183 -13.20 9.41 -3.26
CA ALA A 183 -13.51 8.41 -2.23
C ALA A 183 -14.99 8.51 -1.84
N THR A 184 -15.69 7.37 -1.76
CA THR A 184 -17.07 7.31 -1.26
C THR A 184 -17.16 6.38 -0.06
N ASP A 185 -18.10 6.66 0.85
CA ASP A 185 -18.46 5.78 1.96
C ASP A 185 -17.29 5.44 2.88
N THR A 186 -16.32 6.36 3.00
CA THR A 186 -15.15 6.15 3.85
C THR A 186 -15.55 6.24 5.32
N VAL A 187 -15.07 5.31 6.13
CA VAL A 187 -15.24 5.30 7.59
C VAL A 187 -13.90 5.61 8.24
N VAL A 188 -13.82 6.70 9.00
CA VAL A 188 -12.58 7.18 9.61
C VAL A 188 -12.63 6.99 11.13
N ASN A 189 -11.71 6.18 11.67
CA ASN A 189 -11.65 5.81 13.10
C ASN A 189 -10.33 6.23 13.80
N THR A 190 -9.49 7.02 13.13
CA THR A 190 -8.19 7.49 13.65
C THR A 190 -7.84 8.89 13.11
N GLY A 191 -6.88 9.53 13.76
CA GLY A 191 -6.29 10.80 13.36
C GLY A 191 -6.67 12.02 14.20
N ALA A 192 -7.57 11.89 15.17
CA ALA A 192 -7.92 12.95 16.12
C ALA A 192 -7.40 12.67 17.54
N GLU A 193 -6.53 11.68 17.74
CA GLU A 193 -6.00 11.31 19.06
C GLU A 193 -5.21 12.45 19.73
N GLY A 194 -4.63 13.36 18.95
CA GLY A 194 -3.94 14.57 19.42
C GLY A 194 -4.87 15.75 19.74
N GLY A 195 -6.18 15.60 19.50
CA GLY A 195 -7.16 16.66 19.64
C GLY A 195 -7.25 17.60 18.42
N PRO A 196 -8.11 18.63 18.50
CA PRO A 196 -8.58 19.39 17.34
C PRO A 196 -7.52 20.30 16.69
N ASP A 197 -6.51 20.73 17.45
CA ASP A 197 -5.41 21.56 16.98
C ASP A 197 -4.14 20.73 16.68
N SER A 198 -4.25 19.40 16.60
CA SER A 198 -3.11 18.58 16.21
C SER A 198 -2.80 18.72 14.71
N ASP A 199 -1.53 18.95 14.38
CA ASP A 199 -0.98 18.87 13.02
C ASP A 199 -0.88 17.40 12.61
N ASN A 200 -2.01 16.70 12.59
CA ASN A 200 -2.01 15.31 12.18
C ASN A 200 -1.98 15.23 10.64
N ASP A 201 -0.76 15.12 10.11
CA ASP A 201 -0.47 15.09 8.68
C ASP A 201 -0.34 13.67 8.11
N ALA A 202 -0.42 12.64 8.96
CA ALA A 202 -0.03 11.26 8.60
C ALA A 202 -1.02 10.16 8.99
N THR A 203 -2.22 10.47 9.49
CA THR A 203 -3.27 9.47 9.79
C THR A 203 -4.68 10.05 9.55
N GLY A 204 -5.68 9.19 9.41
CA GLY A 204 -7.06 9.59 9.08
C GLY A 204 -7.26 9.75 7.58
N GLN A 205 -8.08 10.71 7.15
CA GLN A 205 -8.36 10.97 5.74
C GLN A 205 -7.93 12.39 5.33
N LEU A 206 -7.02 12.51 4.37
CA LEU A 206 -6.69 13.77 3.71
C LEU A 206 -7.39 13.86 2.35
N VAL A 207 -8.18 14.92 2.13
CA VAL A 207 -8.98 15.14 0.94
C VAL A 207 -8.48 16.37 0.19
N ALA A 208 -7.72 16.14 -0.88
CA ALA A 208 -7.37 17.15 -1.89
C ALA A 208 -8.17 16.96 -3.20
N GLY A 209 -8.82 15.80 -3.38
CA GLY A 209 -9.82 15.53 -4.41
C GLY A 209 -11.25 15.66 -3.87
N MET A 210 -12.07 14.63 -4.09
CA MET A 210 -13.45 14.58 -3.62
C MET A 210 -13.70 13.42 -2.66
N ALA A 211 -14.32 13.69 -1.51
CA ALA A 211 -14.85 12.66 -0.61
C ALA A 211 -16.37 12.81 -0.47
N LEU A 212 -17.13 11.72 -0.58
CA LEU A 212 -18.60 11.72 -0.44
C LEU A 212 -19.05 10.72 0.61
N SER A 213 -20.08 11.09 1.37
CA SER A 213 -20.75 10.22 2.35
C SER A 213 -19.78 9.64 3.39
N THR A 214 -18.80 10.46 3.82
CA THR A 214 -17.79 10.05 4.80
C THR A 214 -18.41 10.01 6.20
N THR A 215 -18.14 8.95 6.96
CA THR A 215 -18.44 8.87 8.39
C THR A 215 -17.16 9.03 9.20
N VAL A 216 -17.11 10.06 10.03
CA VAL A 216 -15.99 10.32 10.95
C VAL A 216 -16.43 9.92 12.35
N ASN A 217 -15.88 8.81 12.87
CA ASN A 217 -16.20 8.30 14.20
C ASN A 217 -15.31 8.94 15.27
N ARG A 218 -15.48 8.51 16.53
CA ARG A 218 -14.58 8.89 17.62
C ARG A 218 -13.12 8.63 17.24
N ASN A 219 -12.25 9.59 17.53
CA ASN A 219 -10.85 9.64 17.15
C ASN A 219 -10.60 9.75 15.64
N GLY A 220 -11.63 9.78 14.81
CA GLY A 220 -11.51 9.97 13.37
C GLY A 220 -11.20 11.42 13.03
N ARG A 221 -10.32 11.65 12.05
CA ARG A 221 -10.09 12.97 11.47
C ARG A 221 -10.19 12.97 9.95
N GLN A 222 -11.00 13.87 9.41
CA GLN A 222 -10.99 14.22 8.00
C GLN A 222 -10.42 15.63 7.81
N VAL A 223 -9.38 15.77 6.99
CA VAL A 223 -8.81 17.06 6.61
C VAL A 223 -9.16 17.34 5.16
N ILE A 224 -9.89 18.41 4.88
CA ILE A 224 -10.17 18.89 3.53
C ILE A 224 -9.12 19.95 3.20
N ALA A 225 -8.20 19.62 2.30
CA ALA A 225 -7.17 20.55 1.82
C ALA A 225 -7.81 21.68 0.99
N GLY A 226 -7.04 22.74 0.69
CA GLY A 226 -7.56 23.96 0.05
C GLY A 226 -8.33 23.74 -1.27
N GLU A 227 -7.93 22.75 -2.08
CA GLU A 227 -8.62 22.39 -3.33
C GLU A 227 -9.61 21.24 -3.18
N GLY A 228 -9.66 20.63 -1.99
CA GLY A 228 -10.49 19.47 -1.70
C GLY A 228 -11.95 19.83 -1.47
N MET A 229 -12.83 18.85 -1.71
CA MET A 229 -14.24 18.93 -1.41
C MET A 229 -14.74 17.68 -0.69
N ALA A 230 -15.41 17.85 0.44
CA ALA A 230 -16.15 16.77 1.10
C ALA A 230 -17.66 17.06 1.07
N GLY A 231 -18.45 16.09 0.63
CA GLY A 231 -19.91 16.14 0.62
C GLY A 231 -20.53 15.11 1.56
N GLU A 232 -21.66 15.45 2.18
CA GLU A 232 -22.48 14.52 2.98
C GLU A 232 -21.70 13.85 4.13
N THR A 233 -20.81 14.61 4.76
CA THR A 233 -20.00 14.08 5.87
C THR A 233 -20.83 14.01 7.15
N THR A 234 -20.82 12.87 7.83
CA THR A 234 -21.38 12.72 9.18
C THR A 234 -20.26 12.59 10.20
N ILE A 235 -20.25 13.47 11.21
CA ILE A 235 -19.22 13.50 12.25
C ILE A 235 -19.86 13.13 13.58
N GLN A 236 -19.43 12.00 14.15
CA GLN A 236 -19.91 11.50 15.43
C GLN A 236 -19.12 12.11 16.60
N ALA A 237 -19.61 11.90 17.82
CA ALA A 237 -18.97 12.37 19.04
C ALA A 237 -17.49 11.98 19.16
N GLY A 238 -16.62 12.99 19.24
CA GLY A 238 -15.16 12.85 19.31
C GLY A 238 -14.47 12.63 17.96
N GLY A 239 -15.18 12.80 16.84
CA GLY A 239 -14.59 12.93 15.51
C GLY A 239 -14.43 14.40 15.10
N ASP A 240 -13.44 14.66 14.24
CA ASP A 240 -13.07 16.00 13.81
C ASP A 240 -13.02 16.13 12.27
N GLN A 241 -13.49 17.26 11.76
CA GLN A 241 -13.23 17.68 10.38
C GLN A 241 -12.54 19.06 10.35
N SER A 242 -11.41 19.15 9.65
CA SER A 242 -10.69 20.41 9.40
C SER A 242 -10.89 20.85 7.95
N VAL A 243 -11.54 21.99 7.74
CA VAL A 243 -11.97 22.48 6.43
C VAL A 243 -11.07 23.65 5.99
N HIS A 244 -10.15 23.38 5.06
CA HIS A 244 -9.39 24.41 4.35
C HIS A 244 -9.93 24.63 2.93
N GLY A 245 -10.58 23.63 2.34
CA GLY A 245 -11.32 23.71 1.07
C GLY A 245 -12.82 23.86 1.29
N HIS A 246 -13.61 22.95 0.72
CA HIS A 246 -15.07 23.03 0.73
C HIS A 246 -15.73 21.83 1.44
N ALA A 247 -16.55 22.10 2.46
CA ALA A 247 -17.42 21.10 3.10
C ALA A 247 -18.89 21.39 2.75
N LEU A 248 -19.59 20.42 2.16
CA LEU A 248 -20.99 20.54 1.75
C LEU A 248 -21.85 19.53 2.51
N SER A 249 -22.92 20.00 3.16
CA SER A 249 -23.89 19.15 3.87
C SER A 249 -23.25 18.29 4.97
N THR A 250 -22.50 18.93 5.88
CA THR A 250 -21.92 18.23 7.03
C THR A 250 -22.93 18.12 8.17
N THR A 251 -23.07 16.94 8.77
CA THR A 251 -23.92 16.70 9.96
C THR A 251 -23.05 16.42 11.17
N LEU A 252 -23.17 17.23 12.23
CA LEU A 252 -22.41 17.10 13.48
C LEU A 252 -23.27 16.46 14.57
N ASN A 253 -23.06 15.17 14.85
CA ASN A 253 -23.73 14.39 15.89
C ASN A 253 -22.82 14.25 17.12
N GLY A 254 -22.55 15.38 17.79
CA GLY A 254 -21.58 15.42 18.90
C GLY A 254 -20.12 15.66 18.47
N GLY A 255 -19.84 15.68 17.17
CA GLY A 255 -18.50 15.88 16.60
C GLY A 255 -18.19 17.34 16.28
N ASN A 256 -16.96 17.59 15.82
CA ASN A 256 -16.46 18.94 15.59
C ASN A 256 -16.18 19.22 14.11
N GLN A 257 -16.47 20.44 13.66
CA GLN A 257 -16.02 20.97 12.39
C GLN A 257 -15.28 22.30 12.61
N TYR A 258 -14.02 22.36 12.19
CA TYR A 258 -13.18 23.55 12.22
C TYR A 258 -13.06 24.09 10.80
N VAL A 259 -13.60 25.27 10.54
CA VAL A 259 -13.47 25.96 9.24
C VAL A 259 -12.33 26.96 9.34
N HIS A 260 -11.26 26.71 8.58
CA HIS A 260 -10.03 27.49 8.62
C HIS A 260 -10.07 28.64 7.61
N GLN A 261 -9.07 29.54 7.67
CA GLN A 261 -8.97 30.68 6.74
C GLN A 261 -9.05 30.20 5.28
N GLY A 262 -9.95 30.81 4.50
CA GLY A 262 -10.22 30.43 3.10
C GLY A 262 -11.16 29.22 2.92
N GLY A 263 -11.40 28.45 3.98
CA GLY A 263 -12.32 27.33 3.98
C GLY A 263 -13.78 27.77 3.99
N VAL A 264 -14.63 26.95 3.37
CA VAL A 264 -16.08 27.19 3.25
C VAL A 264 -16.85 25.96 3.71
N ALA A 265 -17.76 26.12 4.67
CA ALA A 265 -18.73 25.11 5.06
C ALA A 265 -20.15 25.55 4.69
N GLN A 266 -20.86 24.77 3.88
CA GLN A 266 -22.24 25.05 3.49
C GLN A 266 -23.19 23.96 3.98
N ASN A 267 -24.37 24.38 4.43
CA ASN A 267 -25.44 23.48 4.88
C ASN A 267 -25.00 22.57 6.04
N THR A 268 -24.23 23.11 6.98
CA THR A 268 -23.84 22.35 8.18
C THR A 268 -25.04 22.25 9.13
N VAL A 269 -25.34 21.03 9.59
CA VAL A 269 -26.37 20.76 10.60
C VAL A 269 -25.67 20.37 11.90
N ILE A 270 -25.90 21.15 12.95
CA ILE A 270 -25.33 20.95 14.28
C ILE A 270 -26.41 20.35 15.18
N ASN A 271 -26.26 19.07 15.53
CA ASN A 271 -27.12 18.38 16.49
C ASN A 271 -26.52 18.44 17.91
N ASP A 272 -27.20 17.83 18.88
CA ASP A 272 -26.79 17.82 20.28
C ASP A 272 -25.30 17.43 20.46
N GLY A 273 -24.59 18.26 21.23
CA GLY A 273 -23.15 18.16 21.46
C GLY A 273 -22.24 18.49 20.27
N GLY A 274 -22.78 18.78 19.08
CA GLY A 274 -22.00 19.14 17.90
C GLY A 274 -21.38 20.53 18.02
N TRP A 275 -20.21 20.74 17.43
CA TRP A 275 -19.52 22.03 17.50
C TRP A 275 -18.93 22.45 16.16
N GLN A 276 -19.42 23.55 15.61
CA GLN A 276 -18.80 24.21 14.46
C GLN A 276 -18.00 25.44 14.94
N VAL A 277 -16.75 25.53 14.52
CA VAL A 277 -15.85 26.65 14.80
C VAL A 277 -15.44 27.30 13.48
N VAL A 278 -15.85 28.55 13.28
CA VAL A 278 -15.52 29.35 12.09
C VAL A 278 -14.39 30.31 12.44
N LYS A 279 -13.18 30.05 11.93
CA LYS A 279 -11.99 30.86 12.20
C LYS A 279 -11.99 32.15 11.36
N THR A 280 -11.12 33.09 11.71
CA THR A 280 -10.98 34.35 10.96
C THR A 280 -10.69 34.09 9.48
N GLY A 281 -11.50 34.69 8.59
CA GLY A 281 -11.38 34.52 7.13
C GLY A 281 -11.98 33.23 6.58
N ALA A 282 -12.68 32.44 7.41
CA ALA A 282 -13.49 31.31 6.98
C ALA A 282 -14.94 31.75 6.68
N VAL A 283 -15.68 30.92 5.95
CA VAL A 283 -17.10 31.15 5.62
C VAL A 283 -17.94 29.96 6.07
N ALA A 284 -19.03 30.22 6.77
CA ALA A 284 -20.08 29.23 7.03
C ALA A 284 -21.43 29.78 6.53
N GLU A 285 -22.11 29.02 5.69
CA GLU A 285 -23.39 29.39 5.08
C GLU A 285 -24.46 28.34 5.36
N ASN A 286 -25.70 28.79 5.59
CA ASN A 286 -26.86 27.92 5.85
C ASN A 286 -26.64 26.93 7.00
N THR A 287 -25.96 27.37 8.07
CA THR A 287 -25.80 26.54 9.26
C THR A 287 -27.13 26.44 10.01
N THR A 288 -27.53 25.20 10.33
CA THR A 288 -28.70 24.89 11.16
C THR A 288 -28.21 24.39 12.52
N ILE A 289 -28.75 24.94 13.61
CA ILE A 289 -28.45 24.51 14.99
C ILE A 289 -29.76 23.98 15.58
N ASN A 290 -29.79 22.70 15.93
CA ASN A 290 -30.96 22.00 16.47
C ASN A 290 -31.03 22.06 18.01
#